data_AF-A0A0G1Y8X4-F1
#
_entry.id   AF-A0A0G1Y8X4-F1
#
_cell.length_a   1.000
_cell.length_b   1.000
_cell.length_c   1.000
_cell.angle_alpha   90.00
_cell.angle_beta   90.00
_cell.angle_gamma   90.00
#
_symmetry.space_group_name_H-M   'P 1'
#
loop_
_entity.id
_entity.type
_entity.pdbx_description
1 polymer ?
#
loop_
_entity_poly.entity_id
_entity_poly.type
_entity_poly.pdbx_seq_one_letter_code
_entity_poly.pdbx_strand_id
1 'polypeptide(L)'
;MQTTDILEELCKIPEYEYYAKKGNPPIIVNGFKENRPGKIVATEFTGGTNGPEEQIETQSRAGVGTILSMHVTEKSLEKAKEHHVNMIQCSHMASDVIGLNLMLDKLARHEKKLKVIELSGFIRVERK
;
A
#
# COMPACT_ATOMS: atom_id res chain seq x y z
N MET A 1 -2.80 14.89 12.08
CA MET A 1 -2.45 13.63 11.42
C MET A 1 -0.98 13.37 11.59
N GLN A 2 -0.63 12.25 12.20
CA GLN A 2 0.73 11.72 12.31
C GLN A 2 0.92 10.57 11.31
N THR A 3 2.16 10.12 11.09
CA THR A 3 2.44 8.98 10.20
C THR A 3 1.75 7.70 10.70
N THR A 4 1.62 7.51 12.02
CA THR A 4 0.93 6.34 12.59
C THR A 4 -0.55 6.27 12.18
N ASP A 5 -1.22 7.42 12.05
CA ASP A 5 -2.63 7.50 11.65
C ASP A 5 -2.84 6.87 10.27
N ILE A 6 -1.84 6.91 9.39
CA ILE A 6 -1.91 6.27 8.06
C ILE A 6 -2.01 4.75 8.20
N LEU A 7 -1.26 4.15 9.13
CA LEU A 7 -1.35 2.70 9.37
C LEU A 7 -2.74 2.32 9.88
N GLU A 8 -3.31 3.16 10.76
CA GLU A 8 -4.67 2.97 11.28
C GLU A 8 -5.72 3.08 10.17
N GLU A 9 -5.61 4.07 9.29
CA GLU A 9 -6.50 4.21 8.13
C GLU A 9 -6.37 3.04 7.14
N LEU A 10 -5.15 2.57 6.86
CA LEU A 10 -4.92 1.38 6.03
C LEU A 10 -5.60 0.16 6.64
N CYS A 11 -5.46 -0.05 7.95
CA CYS A 11 -6.07 -1.18 8.66
C CYS A 11 -7.60 -1.10 8.80
N LYS A 12 -8.25 -0.01 8.40
CA LYS A 12 -9.72 0.03 8.24
C LYS A 12 -10.18 -0.63 6.94
N ILE A 13 -9.28 -0.85 5.98
CA ILE A 13 -9.58 -1.58 4.75
C ILE A 13 -9.65 -3.08 5.09
N PRO A 14 -10.72 -3.80 4.74
CA PRO A 14 -10.91 -5.19 5.18
C PRO A 14 -9.76 -6.13 4.80
N GLU A 15 -9.20 -5.96 3.60
CA GLU A 15 -8.03 -6.74 3.17
C GLU A 15 -6.83 -6.47 4.08
N TYR A 16 -6.49 -5.20 4.35
CA TYR A 16 -5.38 -4.85 5.24
C TYR A 16 -5.60 -5.37 6.67
N GLU A 17 -6.82 -5.26 7.20
CA GLU A 17 -7.16 -5.79 8.52
C GLU A 17 -6.92 -7.31 8.58
N TYR A 18 -7.36 -8.04 7.55
CA TYR A 18 -7.18 -9.48 7.46
C TYR A 18 -5.71 -9.87 7.45
N TYR A 19 -4.89 -9.25 6.58
CA TYR A 19 -3.48 -9.61 6.46
C TYR A 19 -2.65 -9.14 7.67
N ALA A 20 -3.03 -8.02 8.31
CA ALA A 20 -2.42 -7.59 9.56
C ALA A 20 -2.58 -8.65 10.67
N LYS A 21 -3.78 -9.24 10.81
CA LYS A 21 -4.04 -10.36 11.75
C LYS A 21 -3.25 -11.63 11.42
N LYS A 22 -2.74 -11.76 10.18
CA LYS A 22 -1.91 -12.87 9.70
C LYS A 22 -0.41 -12.55 9.73
N GLY A 23 0.00 -11.47 10.37
CA GLY A 23 1.40 -11.09 10.50
C GLY A 23 1.97 -10.36 9.28
N ASN A 24 1.11 -9.79 8.43
CA ASN A 24 1.52 -8.95 7.31
C ASN A 24 0.86 -7.56 7.37
N PRO A 25 1.10 -6.77 8.45
CA PRO A 25 0.58 -5.41 8.56
C PRO A 25 1.37 -4.42 7.68
N PRO A 26 0.81 -3.24 7.37
CA PRO A 26 1.60 -2.14 6.86
C PRO A 26 2.57 -1.64 7.95
N ILE A 27 3.78 -1.26 7.57
CA ILE A 27 4.83 -0.82 8.51
C ILE A 27 5.53 0.46 8.03
N ILE A 28 5.95 1.29 8.96
CA ILE A 28 6.83 2.44 8.67
C ILE A 28 8.26 1.90 8.56
N VAL A 29 8.86 2.04 7.39
CA VAL A 29 10.24 1.60 7.12
C VAL A 29 11.22 2.77 7.07
N ASN A 30 10.72 3.99 6.85
CA ASN A 30 11.49 5.23 7.04
C ASN A 30 10.63 6.30 7.71
N GLY A 31 11.23 7.03 8.66
CA GLY A 31 10.54 8.04 9.48
C GLY A 31 10.08 7.52 10.83
N PHE A 32 9.43 8.40 11.60
CA PHE A 32 8.93 8.12 12.95
C PHE A 32 7.40 8.15 12.98
N LYS A 33 6.80 7.48 13.98
CA LYS A 33 5.34 7.42 14.14
C LYS A 33 4.73 8.81 14.31
N GLU A 34 5.46 9.67 15.01
CA GLU A 34 5.07 11.02 15.41
C GLU A 34 5.33 12.07 14.32
N ASN A 35 5.98 11.69 13.21
CA ASN A 35 6.26 12.60 12.12
C ASN A 35 4.98 13.18 11.53
N ARG A 36 5.06 14.42 11.06
CA ARG A 36 4.02 14.98 10.18
C ARG A 36 4.16 14.30 8.81
N PRO A 37 3.10 13.67 8.28
CA PRO A 37 3.21 12.88 7.06
C PRO A 37 3.34 13.75 5.79
N GLY A 38 3.05 15.05 5.86
CA GLY A 38 3.05 15.93 4.68
C GLY A 38 2.05 15.46 3.63
N LYS A 39 2.35 15.71 2.35
CA LYS A 39 1.57 15.15 1.25
C LYS A 39 1.88 13.66 1.11
N ILE A 40 0.83 12.84 1.16
CA ILE A 40 0.89 11.38 1.07
C ILE A 40 0.58 10.96 -0.37
N VAL A 41 1.39 10.08 -0.96
CA VAL A 41 1.18 9.55 -2.30
C VAL A 41 1.40 8.04 -2.35
N ALA A 42 0.65 7.34 -3.20
CA ALA A 42 0.75 5.90 -3.43
C ALA A 42 1.35 5.63 -4.82
N THR A 43 2.62 5.98 -5.01
CA THR A 43 3.30 5.92 -6.32
C THR A 43 4.01 4.59 -6.58
N GLU A 44 4.21 3.76 -5.56
CA GLU A 44 4.91 2.48 -5.67
C GLU A 44 3.93 1.28 -5.55
N PHE A 45 2.84 1.36 -6.32
CA PHE A 45 1.81 0.31 -6.50
C PHE A 45 1.77 -0.11 -7.98
N THR A 46 2.88 -0.66 -8.47
CA THR A 46 3.14 -0.80 -9.92
C THR A 46 2.94 -2.22 -10.47
N GLY A 47 2.52 -3.18 -9.64
CA GLY A 47 2.16 -4.54 -10.09
C GLY A 47 3.29 -5.37 -10.70
N GLY A 48 4.56 -4.99 -10.51
CA GLY A 48 5.70 -5.78 -11.00
C GLY A 48 7.08 -5.23 -10.69
N THR A 49 7.38 -3.98 -11.06
CA THR A 49 8.71 -3.37 -10.90
C THR A 49 8.61 -2.00 -10.27
N ASN A 50 9.51 -1.70 -9.34
CA ASN A 50 9.61 -0.39 -8.71
C ASN A 50 10.02 0.70 -9.71
N GLY A 51 9.58 1.92 -9.47
CA GLY A 51 10.04 3.07 -10.24
C GLY A 51 11.53 3.37 -10.02
N PRO A 52 12.14 4.21 -10.88
CA PRO A 52 13.50 4.69 -10.66
C PRO A 52 13.61 5.42 -9.33
N GLU A 53 14.71 5.22 -8.60
CA GLU A 53 14.90 5.76 -7.26
C GLU A 53 14.95 7.29 -7.24
N GLU A 54 15.33 7.93 -8.35
CA GLU A 54 15.29 9.39 -8.55
C GLU A 54 13.86 9.97 -8.47
N GLN A 55 12.83 9.12 -8.59
CA GLN A 55 11.45 9.56 -8.35
C GLN A 55 11.23 10.02 -6.91
N ILE A 56 11.97 9.48 -5.93
CA ILE A 56 11.82 9.86 -4.52
C ILE A 56 12.35 11.29 -4.30
N GLU A 57 13.49 11.62 -4.91
CA GLU A 57 14.08 12.96 -4.88
C GLU A 57 13.13 13.99 -5.50
N THR A 58 12.62 13.70 -6.69
CA THR A 58 11.72 14.61 -7.41
C THR A 58 10.38 14.78 -6.68
N GLN A 59 9.83 13.71 -6.08
CA GLN A 59 8.65 13.77 -5.24
C GLN A 59 8.87 14.61 -3.97
N SER A 60 10.02 14.44 -3.29
CA SER A 60 10.40 15.26 -2.13
C SER A 60 10.42 16.74 -2.48
N ARG A 61 11.07 17.10 -3.62
CA ARG A 61 11.07 18.48 -4.15
C ARG A 61 9.68 19.02 -4.48
N ALA A 62 8.75 18.14 -4.84
CA ALA A 62 7.34 18.49 -5.08
C ALA A 62 6.49 18.55 -3.79
N GLY A 63 7.11 18.45 -2.61
CA GLY A 63 6.46 18.54 -1.31
C GLY A 63 5.83 17.24 -0.81
N VAL A 64 6.16 16.09 -1.40
CA VAL A 64 5.75 14.78 -0.88
C VAL A 64 6.48 14.50 0.43
N GLY A 65 5.72 14.27 1.49
CA GLY A 65 6.26 13.94 2.81
C GLY A 65 6.17 12.46 3.15
N THR A 66 5.29 11.69 2.50
CA THR A 66 5.14 10.25 2.73
C THR A 66 4.82 9.52 1.44
N ILE A 67 5.55 8.43 1.19
CA ILE A 67 5.30 7.51 0.08
C ILE A 67 4.77 6.18 0.64
N LEU A 68 3.64 5.75 0.09
CA LEU A 68 3.11 4.40 0.29
C LEU A 68 3.66 3.50 -0.82
N SER A 69 4.25 2.37 -0.43
CA SER A 69 4.90 1.44 -1.33
C SER A 69 4.57 0.00 -0.99
N MET A 70 4.26 -0.84 -1.98
CA MET A 70 4.12 -2.28 -1.72
C MET A 70 5.48 -2.95 -1.47
N HIS A 71 6.53 -2.47 -2.16
CA HIS A 71 7.86 -3.06 -2.11
C HIS A 71 8.95 -2.00 -1.94
N VAL A 72 9.51 -1.90 -0.73
CA VAL A 72 10.64 -1.01 -0.47
C VAL A 72 11.95 -1.77 -0.67
N THR A 73 12.78 -1.30 -1.58
CA THR A 73 14.15 -1.81 -1.80
C THR A 73 15.14 -1.03 -0.95
N GLU A 74 16.33 -1.59 -0.71
CA GLU A 74 17.42 -0.90 0.00
C GLU A 74 17.74 0.46 -0.64
N LYS A 75 17.83 0.51 -1.97
CA LYS A 75 18.10 1.76 -2.71
C LYS A 75 17.00 2.80 -2.53
N SER A 76 15.73 2.40 -2.62
CA SER A 76 14.59 3.31 -2.38
C SER A 76 14.60 3.84 -0.95
N LEU A 77 14.95 2.98 0.02
CA LEU A 77 15.07 3.36 1.43
C LEU A 77 16.19 4.36 1.67
N GLU A 78 17.35 4.17 1.04
CA GLU A 78 18.48 5.10 1.10
C GLU A 78 18.09 6.48 0.54
N LYS A 79 17.42 6.51 -0.62
CA LYS A 79 16.93 7.77 -1.20
C LYS A 79 15.87 8.46 -0.34
N ALA A 80 14.97 7.70 0.27
CA ALA A 80 13.98 8.27 1.18
C ALA A 80 14.63 8.88 2.44
N LYS A 81 15.70 8.27 2.97
CA LYS A 81 16.49 8.82 4.07
C LYS A 81 17.20 10.11 3.67
N GLU A 82 17.87 10.11 2.51
CA GLU A 82 18.59 11.27 1.96
C GLU A 82 17.67 12.49 1.82
N HIS A 83 16.43 12.27 1.40
CA HIS A 83 15.48 13.34 1.09
C HIS A 83 14.39 13.53 2.15
N HIS A 84 14.56 12.96 3.35
CA HIS A 84 13.66 13.09 4.50
C HIS A 84 12.19 12.75 4.20
N VAL A 85 11.96 11.75 3.35
CA VAL A 85 10.61 11.28 2.97
C VAL A 85 10.23 10.08 3.82
N ASN A 86 9.08 10.13 4.50
CA ASN A 86 8.59 8.96 5.22
C ASN A 86 8.21 7.85 4.22
N MET A 87 8.48 6.59 4.57
CA MET A 87 8.07 5.45 3.76
C MET A 87 7.26 4.46 4.58
N ILE A 88 6.12 4.08 4.01
CA ILE A 88 5.25 3.04 4.55
C ILE A 88 5.26 1.88 3.57
N GLN A 89 5.81 0.75 4.02
CA GLN A 89 5.70 -0.51 3.31
C GLN A 89 4.35 -1.13 3.60
N CYS A 90 3.53 -1.16 2.56
CA CYS A 90 2.19 -1.71 2.52
C CYS A 90 2.22 -3.22 2.33
N SER A 91 1.18 -3.91 2.77
CA SER A 91 1.02 -5.35 2.53
C SER A 91 0.84 -5.59 1.03
N HIS A 92 1.75 -6.34 0.42
CA HIS A 92 1.61 -6.79 -0.98
C HIS A 92 0.28 -7.52 -1.19
N MET A 93 0.03 -8.51 -0.33
CA MET A 93 -1.18 -9.34 -0.41
C MET A 93 -2.44 -8.49 -0.28
N ALA A 94 -2.51 -7.58 0.71
CA ALA A 94 -3.67 -6.72 0.86
C ALA A 94 -3.87 -5.83 -0.38
N SER A 95 -2.79 -5.22 -0.87
CA SER A 95 -2.83 -4.28 -1.97
C SER A 95 -3.32 -4.91 -3.27
N ASP A 96 -2.78 -6.08 -3.63
CA ASP A 96 -3.19 -6.81 -4.82
C ASP A 96 -4.62 -7.32 -4.70
N VAL A 97 -5.00 -7.83 -3.53
CA VAL A 97 -6.33 -8.41 -3.29
C VAL A 97 -7.43 -7.35 -3.29
N ILE A 98 -7.16 -6.11 -2.87
CA ILE A 98 -8.10 -4.99 -3.03
C ILE A 98 -8.44 -4.80 -4.51
N GLY A 99 -7.42 -4.74 -5.37
CA GLY A 99 -7.59 -4.58 -6.82
C GLY A 99 -8.40 -5.73 -7.42
N LEU A 100 -8.06 -6.96 -7.06
CA LEU A 100 -8.78 -8.16 -7.51
C LEU A 100 -10.24 -8.15 -7.04
N ASN A 101 -10.52 -7.80 -5.78
CA ASN A 101 -11.87 -7.76 -5.26
C ASN A 101 -12.73 -6.71 -5.97
N LEU A 102 -12.21 -5.50 -6.18
CA LEU A 102 -12.92 -4.45 -6.92
C LEU A 102 -13.20 -4.83 -8.37
N MET A 103 -12.28 -5.55 -9.01
CA MET A 103 -12.47 -6.08 -10.34
C MET A 103 -13.54 -7.19 -10.36
N LEU A 104 -13.50 -8.12 -9.41
CA LEU A 104 -14.48 -9.20 -9.27
C LEU A 104 -15.88 -8.69 -8.92
N ASP A 105 -16.00 -7.64 -8.11
CA ASP A 105 -17.28 -6.96 -7.83
C ASP A 105 -17.94 -6.50 -9.14
N LYS A 106 -17.15 -5.90 -10.04
CA LYS A 106 -17.64 -5.47 -11.36
C LYS A 106 -18.00 -6.66 -12.24
N LEU A 107 -17.16 -7.70 -12.28
CA LEU A 107 -17.40 -8.87 -13.11
C LEU A 107 -18.65 -9.64 -12.67
N ALA A 108 -18.86 -9.81 -11.36
CA ALA A 108 -20.02 -10.50 -10.79
C ALA A 108 -21.35 -9.82 -11.13
N ARG A 109 -21.35 -8.50 -11.38
CA ARG A 109 -22.54 -7.77 -11.87
C ARG A 109 -22.94 -8.18 -13.28
N HIS A 110 -21.98 -8.59 -14.10
CA HIS A 110 -22.21 -9.03 -15.49
C HIS A 110 -22.42 -10.55 -15.60
N GLU A 111 -21.71 -11.34 -14.80
CA GLU A 111 -21.79 -12.80 -14.80
C GLU A 111 -22.39 -13.33 -13.49
N LYS A 112 -23.71 -13.54 -13.49
CA LYS A 112 -24.48 -13.96 -12.30
C LYS A 112 -24.11 -15.35 -11.78
N LYS A 113 -23.43 -16.18 -12.57
CA LYS A 113 -22.99 -17.54 -12.17
C LYS A 113 -21.49 -17.61 -11.85
N LEU A 114 -20.82 -16.45 -11.73
CA LEU A 114 -19.41 -16.41 -11.38
C LEU A 114 -19.19 -17.05 -10.01
N LYS A 115 -18.35 -18.09 -9.97
CA LYS A 115 -17.89 -18.71 -8.73
C LYS A 115 -16.45 -18.27 -8.49
N VAL A 116 -16.21 -17.68 -7.33
CA VAL A 116 -14.87 -17.29 -6.90
C VAL A 116 -14.40 -18.28 -5.83
N ILE A 117 -13.21 -18.84 -6.02
CA ILE A 117 -12.57 -19.75 -5.07
C ILE A 117 -11.37 -19.01 -4.49
N GLU A 118 -11.23 -19.04 -3.17
CA GLU A 118 -10.12 -18.44 -2.44
C GLU A 118 -8.93 -19.42 -2.38
N LEU A 119 -7.78 -19.03 -2.91
CA LEU A 119 -6.55 -19.83 -2.90
C LEU A 119 -5.30 -18.95 -3.04
N SER A 120 -4.12 -19.52 -2.75
CA SER A 120 -2.82 -18.84 -2.90
C SER A 120 -2.75 -17.48 -2.21
N GLY A 121 -3.41 -17.38 -1.06
CA GLY A 121 -3.46 -16.17 -0.26
C GLY A 121 -4.49 -15.13 -0.73
N PHE A 122 -5.22 -15.33 -1.83
CA PHE A 122 -6.36 -14.48 -2.20
C PHE A 122 -7.57 -14.75 -1.27
N ILE A 123 -8.23 -13.68 -0.84
CA ILE A 123 -9.51 -13.71 -0.11
C ILE A 123 -10.56 -12.86 -0.83
N ARG A 124 -11.82 -13.31 -0.79
CA ARG A 124 -12.91 -12.56 -1.39
C ARG A 124 -13.52 -11.60 -0.37
N VAL A 125 -13.36 -10.32 -0.61
CA VAL A 125 -14.08 -9.25 0.10
C VAL A 125 -15.08 -8.64 -0.87
N GLU A 126 -16.35 -9.03 -0.72
CA GLU A 126 -17.43 -8.51 -1.56
C GLU A 126 -17.87 -7.13 -1.09
N ARG A 127 -17.87 -6.16 -2.02
CA ARG A 127 -18.40 -4.81 -1.79
C ARG A 127 -19.73 -4.69 -2.55
N LYS A 128 -20.73 -4.10 -1.90
CA LYS A 128 -22.05 -3.85 -2.51
C LYS A 128 -21.93 -2.79 -3.61
#